data_AF-A0A4Y1ZX94-F1
#
_entry.id   AF-A0A4Y1ZX94-F1
#
_cell.length_a   1.000
_cell.length_b   1.000
_cell.length_c   1.000
_cell.angle_alpha   90.00
_cell.angle_beta   90.00
_cell.angle_gamma   90.00
#
_symmetry.space_group_name_H-M   'P 1'
#
loop_
_entity.id
_entity.type
_entity.pdbx_description
1 polymer ?
#
loop_
_entity_poly.entity_id
_entity_poly.type
_entity_poly.pdbx_seq_one_letter_code
_entity_poly.pdbx_strand_id
1 'polypeptide(L)' 'VTDVVDFVRDMPGCSDYADEFRAQEIDGQALLLLKEDHLMSLMSMKLGPALKVCAKINSMRDEVSH' A
#
# COMPACT_ATOMS: atom_id res chain seq x y z
N VAL A 1 -6.22 -7.23 7.04
CA VAL A 1 -6.25 -5.76 7.30
C VAL A 1 -5.14 -5.34 8.24
N THR A 2 -5.06 -5.82 9.49
CA THR A 2 -4.01 -5.41 10.45
C THR A 2 -2.59 -5.53 9.88
N ASP A 3 -2.26 -6.66 9.26
CA ASP A 3 -0.92 -6.87 8.69
C ASP A 3 -0.59 -5.84 7.59
N VAL A 4 -1.58 -5.41 6.80
CA VAL A 4 -1.40 -4.39 5.76
C VAL A 4 -1.20 -3.00 6.38
N VAL A 5 -1.94 -2.69 7.44
CA VAL A 5 -1.81 -1.43 8.17
C VAL A 5 -0.41 -1.33 8.77
N ASP A 6 0.05 -2.39 9.44
CA ASP A 6 1.39 -2.41 10.06
C ASP A 6 2.49 -2.37 8.99
N PHE A 7 2.32 -3.09 7.88
CA PHE A 7 3.21 -3.01 6.72
C PHE A 7 3.35 -1.57 6.18
N VAL A 8 2.24 -0.84 5.97
CA VAL A 8 2.28 0.55 5.49
C VAL A 8 2.85 1.47 6.57
N ARG A 9 2.56 1.21 7.85
CA ARG A 9 3.07 1.98 8.99
C ARG A 9 4.59 1.93 9.09
N ASP A 10 5.17 0.76 8.86
CA ASP A 10 6.61 0.55 8.93
C ASP A 10 7.37 1.05 7.69
N MET A 11 6.66 1.43 6.62
CA MET A 11 7.28 2.00 5.42
C MET A 11 7.75 3.46 5.63
N PRO A 12 9.03 3.79 5.38
CA PRO A 12 9.56 5.13 5.59
C PRO A 12 8.81 6.23 4.82
N GLY A 13 8.16 7.12 5.57
CA GLY A 13 7.36 8.22 5.04
C GLY A 13 5.95 7.82 4.58
N CYS A 14 5.45 6.65 4.99
CA CYS A 14 4.09 6.18 4.68
C CYS A 14 3.21 5.99 5.91
N SER A 15 3.73 6.19 7.14
CA SER A 15 3.01 5.96 8.39
C SER A 15 1.66 6.67 8.46
N ASP A 16 1.58 7.91 7.98
CA ASP A 16 0.35 8.72 8.03
C ASP A 16 -0.77 8.16 7.15
N TYR A 17 -0.47 7.24 6.22
CA TYR A 17 -1.44 6.62 5.34
C TYR A 17 -1.98 5.29 5.88
N ALA A 18 -1.38 4.73 6.93
CA ALA A 18 -1.76 3.42 7.46
C ALA A 18 -3.24 3.35 7.89
N ASP A 19 -3.76 4.44 8.46
CA ASP A 19 -5.16 4.51 8.88
C ASP A 19 -6.12 4.60 7.68
N GLU A 20 -5.70 5.17 6.55
CA GLU A 20 -6.49 5.17 5.30
C GLU A 20 -6.58 3.74 4.73
N PHE A 21 -5.49 2.96 4.76
CA PHE A 21 -5.54 1.53 4.39
C PHE A 21 -6.51 0.74 5.29
N ARG A 22 -6.58 1.10 6.58
CA ARG A 22 -7.55 0.51 7.51
C ARG A 22 -8.99 0.91 7.17
N ALA A 23 -9.23 2.19 6.91
CA ALA A 23 -10.55 2.74 6.62
C ALA A 23 -11.14 2.20 5.31
N GLN A 24 -10.28 1.97 4.31
CA GLN A 24 -10.64 1.35 3.03
C GLN A 24 -10.71 -0.19 3.09
N GLU A 25 -10.57 -0.77 4.29
CA GLU A 25 -10.60 -2.22 4.54
C GLU A 25 -9.62 -3.03 3.66
N ILE A 26 -8.44 -2.47 3.38
CA ILE A 26 -7.45 -3.12 2.52
C ILE A 26 -6.81 -4.30 3.26
N ASP A 27 -7.06 -5.50 2.76
CA ASP A 27 -6.38 -6.73 3.17
C ASP A 27 -5.24 -7.10 2.21
N GLY A 28 -4.57 -8.23 2.46
CA GLY A 28 -3.41 -8.64 1.66
C GLY A 28 -3.77 -8.91 0.19
N GLN A 29 -4.98 -9.40 -0.10
CA GLN A 29 -5.40 -9.64 -1.47
C GLN A 29 -5.71 -8.34 -2.20
N ALA A 30 -6.45 -7.42 -1.55
CA ALA A 30 -6.74 -6.11 -2.09
C ALA A 30 -5.46 -5.28 -2.31
N LEU A 31 -4.50 -5.37 -1.37
CA LEU A 31 -3.18 -4.72 -1.48
C LEU A 31 -2.48 -5.14 -2.79
N LEU A 32 -2.49 -6.43 -3.11
CA LEU A 32 -1.93 -6.98 -4.34
C LEU A 32 -2.73 -6.61 -5.60
N LEU A 33 -3.82 -5.86 -5.52
CA LEU A 33 -4.58 -5.35 -6.67
C LEU A 33 -4.49 -3.82 -6.79
N LEU A 34 -3.89 -3.14 -5.82
CA LEU A 34 -3.72 -1.70 -5.87
C LEU A 34 -2.88 -1.26 -7.06
N LYS A 35 -3.30 -0.14 -7.64
CA LYS A 35 -2.60 0.61 -8.68
C LYS A 35 -2.28 1.99 -8.16
N GLU A 36 -1.29 2.64 -8.75
CA GLU A 36 -0.88 4.00 -8.38
C GLU A 36 -2.07 4.99 -8.35
N ASP A 37 -2.98 4.89 -9.33
CA ASP A 37 -4.18 5.71 -9.40
C ASP A 37 -5.12 5.52 -8.18
N HIS A 38 -5.26 4.31 -7.64
CA HIS A 38 -6.08 4.10 -6.44
C HIS A 38 -5.47 4.81 -5.22
N LEU A 39 -4.14 4.79 -5.10
CA LEU A 39 -3.44 5.45 -4.00
C LEU A 39 -3.57 6.98 -4.10
N MET A 40 -3.35 7.52 -5.30
CA MET A 40 -3.35 8.97 -5.49
C MET A 40 -4.76 9.57 -5.52
N SER A 41 -5.69 8.93 -6.23
CA SER A 41 -7.03 9.46 -6.48
C SER A 41 -8.03 9.11 -5.36
N LEU A 42 -7.98 7.89 -4.83
CA LEU A 42 -8.96 7.45 -3.80
C LEU A 42 -8.46 7.70 -2.38
N MET A 43 -7.14 7.57 -2.15
CA MET A 43 -6.53 7.69 -0.81
C MET A 43 -5.79 9.02 -0.62
N SER A 44 -5.89 9.95 -1.58
CA SER A 44 -5.23 11.26 -1.57
C SER A 44 -3.73 11.19 -1.25
N MET A 45 -3.08 10.07 -1.61
CA MET A 45 -1.67 9.85 -1.34
C MET A 45 -0.82 10.68 -2.30
N LYS A 46 0.24 11.29 -1.78
CA LYS A 46 1.19 12.03 -2.63
C LYS A 46 1.94 11.06 -3.53
N LEU A 47 2.37 11.54 -4.70
CA LEU A 47 3.10 10.76 -5.69
C LEU A 47 4.30 9.99 -5.11
N GLY A 48 5.13 10.65 -4.29
CA GLY A 48 6.32 10.03 -3.70
C GLY A 48 6.01 8.77 -2.87
N PRO A 49 5.18 8.87 -1.81
CA PRO A 49 4.70 7.69 -1.07
C PRO A 49 3.99 6.64 -1.94
N ALA A 50 3.15 7.07 -2.89
CA ALA A 50 2.43 6.13 -3.78
C ALA A 50 3.40 5.27 -4.60
N LEU A 51 4.44 5.88 -5.18
CA LEU A 51 5.49 5.16 -5.90
C LEU A 51 6.24 4.16 -5.01
N LYS A 52 6.52 4.52 -3.74
CA LYS A 52 7.17 3.60 -2.79
C LYS A 52 6.32 2.39 -2.48
N VAL A 53 5.01 2.59 -2.24
CA VAL A 53 4.05 1.52 -1.98
C VAL A 53 3.94 0.59 -3.19
N CYS A 54 3.77 1.14 -4.39
CA CYS A 54 3.71 0.35 -5.62
C CYS A 54 5.00 -0.46 -5.85
N ALA A 55 6.17 0.14 -5.65
CA ALA A 55 7.45 -0.56 -5.79
C ALA A 55 7.56 -1.74 -4.81
N LYS A 56 7.14 -1.55 -3.56
CA LYS A 56 7.20 -2.61 -2.54
C LYS A 56 6.19 -3.74 -2.82
N ILE A 57 4.98 -3.42 -3.29
CA ILE A 57 3.98 -4.41 -3.71
C ILE A 57 4.50 -5.24 -4.89
N ASN A 58 5.13 -4.61 -5.89
CA ASN A 58 5.69 -5.32 -7.03
C ASN A 58 6.81 -6.30 -6.61
N SER A 59 7.71 -5.88 -5.73
CA SER A 59 8.74 -6.78 -5.15
C SER A 59 8.13 -8.01 -4.47
N MET A 60 7.03 -7.85 -3.74
CA MET A 60 6.34 -8.98 -3.10
C MET A 60 5.71 -9.93 -4.11
N ARG A 61 5.15 -9.41 -5.21
CA ARG A 61 4.57 -10.25 -6.28
C ARG A 61 5.63 -11.10 -6.96
N ASP A 62 6.81 -10.54 -7.18
CA ASP A 62 7.94 -11.25 -7.79
C ASP A 62 8.41 -12.40 -6.88
N GLU A 63 8.44 -12.18 -5.55
CA GLU A 63 8.76 -13.22 -4.56
C GLU A 63 7.73 -14.36 -4.51
N VAL A 64 6.44 -14.07 -4.68
CA VAL A 64 5.35 -15.07 -4.67
C VAL A 64 5.24 -15.84 -6.00
N SER A 65 5.75 -15.27 -7.09
CA SER A 65 5.71 -15.89 -8.42
C SER A 65 6.84 -16.91 -8.65
N HIS A 66 7.69 -17.14 -7.65
CA HIS A 66 8.79 -18.10 -7.62
C HIS A 66 8.56 -19.17 -6.55
#